data_AF-A0A661H9R3-F1
#
_entry.id   AF-A0A661H9R3-F1
#
_cell.length_a   1.000
_cell.length_b   1.000
_cell.length_c   1.000
_cell.angle_alpha   90.00
_cell.angle_beta   90.00
_cell.angle_gamma   90.00
#
_symmetry.space_group_name_H-M   'P 1'
#
loop_
_entity.id
_entity.type
_entity.pdbx_description
1 polymer ?
#
loop_
_entity_poly.entity_id
_entity_poly.type
_entity_poly.pdbx_seq_one_letter_code
_entity_poly.pdbx_strand_id
1 'polypeptide(L)' 'VFAGINLTPNMAWSHDVKGNSPPPNFIEDRMALSVGVRADYMNIYQADLSYTTFFNADYNVLEDRDFISLSFSVAF' A
#
# COMPACT_ATOMS: atom_id res chain seq x y z
N VAL A 1 2.59 16.29 19.84
CA VAL A 1 2.02 14.96 20.18
C VAL A 1 0.51 15.07 20.10
N PHE A 2 -0.14 14.40 19.14
CA PHE A 2 -1.60 14.46 18.96
C PHE A 2 -2.25 13.53 20.00
N ALA A 3 -2.81 14.09 21.09
CA ALA A 3 -3.75 13.42 22.00
C ALA A 3 -3.36 11.99 22.52
N GLY A 4 -2.08 11.64 22.58
CA GLY A 4 -1.64 10.28 22.98
C GLY A 4 -1.71 9.22 21.88
N ILE A 5 -1.95 9.63 20.63
CA ILE A 5 -1.95 8.79 19.43
C ILE A 5 -0.56 8.84 18.79
N ASN A 6 0.04 7.68 18.55
CA ASN A 6 1.24 7.54 17.74
C ASN A 6 0.84 7.39 16.28
N LEU A 7 1.34 8.28 15.42
CA LEU A 7 1.10 8.22 13.98
C LEU A 7 2.36 7.71 13.27
N THR A 8 2.21 6.65 12.49
CA THR A 8 3.29 6.03 11.73
C THR A 8 2.98 6.09 10.23
N PRO A 9 3.43 7.14 9.51
CA PRO A 9 3.32 7.17 8.06
C PRO A 9 4.23 6.10 7.44
N ASN A 10 3.80 5.51 6.33
CA ASN A 10 4.54 4.49 5.60
C ASN A 10 4.37 4.65 4.09
N MET A 11 5.36 4.16 3.34
CA MET A 11 5.32 4.10 1.88
C MET A 11 6.04 2.85 1.37
N ALA A 12 5.56 2.31 0.25
CA ALA A 12 6.20 1.22 -0.48
C ALA A 12 6.11 1.52 -1.98
N TRP A 13 7.23 1.35 -2.70
CA TRP A 13 7.29 1.52 -4.14
C TRP A 13 7.88 0.26 -4.77
N SER A 14 7.28 -0.17 -5.87
CA SER A 14 7.73 -1.33 -6.66
C SER A 14 7.88 -0.92 -8.12
N HIS A 15 8.90 -1.44 -8.78
CA HIS A 15 9.14 -1.25 -10.21
C HIS A 15 9.79 -2.50 -10.82
N ASP A 16 9.08 -3.10 -11.78
CA ASP A 16 9.54 -4.22 -12.58
C ASP A 16 10.41 -3.71 -13.75
N VAL A 17 11.66 -3.34 -13.46
CA VAL A 17 12.57 -2.61 -14.39
C VAL A 17 12.73 -3.21 -15.79
N LYS A 18 12.86 -4.54 -15.93
CA LYS A 18 13.11 -5.16 -17.25
C LYS A 18 12.77 -6.65 -17.34
N GLY A 19 12.15 -7.03 -18.45
CA GLY A 19 11.83 -8.42 -18.81
C GLY A 19 10.35 -8.76 -18.59
N ASN A 20 9.87 -9.80 -19.26
CA ASN A 20 8.48 -10.26 -19.15
C ASN A 20 8.44 -11.75 -18.83
N SER A 21 7.51 -12.14 -17.98
CA SER A 21 7.32 -13.54 -17.56
C SER A 21 5.84 -13.92 -17.56
N PRO A 22 5.50 -15.23 -17.61
CA PRO A 22 4.10 -15.64 -17.55
C PRO A 22 3.41 -15.06 -16.30
N PRO A 23 2.22 -14.45 -16.46
CA PRO A 23 1.45 -13.91 -15.33
C PRO A 23 1.26 -14.95 -14.22
N PRO A 24 1.22 -14.54 -12.93
CA PRO A 24 1.14 -13.17 -12.43
C PRO A 24 2.49 -12.52 -12.08
N ASN A 25 3.59 -13.04 -12.63
CA ASN A 25 4.95 -12.64 -12.26
C ASN A 25 5.35 -11.25 -12.83
N PHE A 26 6.63 -11.08 -13.17
CA PHE A 26 7.25 -9.84 -13.62
C PHE A 26 6.71 -9.36 -14.97
N ILE A 27 6.31 -8.09 -15.04
CA ILE A 27 5.85 -7.40 -16.26
C ILE A 27 6.71 -6.16 -16.43
N GLU A 28 7.43 -6.05 -17.55
CA GLU A 28 8.36 -4.95 -17.81
C GLU A 28 7.69 -3.58 -17.62
N ASP A 29 8.38 -2.69 -16.91
CA ASP A 29 8.00 -1.32 -16.57
C ASP A 29 6.77 -1.19 -15.64
N ARG A 30 6.25 -2.29 -15.09
CA ARG A 30 5.10 -2.24 -14.17
C ARG A 30 5.50 -1.56 -12.88
N MET A 31 4.73 -0.56 -12.45
CA MET A 31 4.99 0.19 -11.23
C MET A 31 3.81 0.17 -10.27
N ALA A 32 4.10 0.22 -8.97
CA ALA A 32 3.12 0.35 -7.92
C ALA A 32 3.63 1.28 -6.82
N LEU A 33 2.77 2.15 -6.30
CA LEU A 33 3.06 3.00 -5.15
C LEU A 33 1.96 2.78 -4.11
N SER A 34 2.37 2.45 -2.90
CA SER A 34 1.50 2.39 -1.72
C SER A 34 1.95 3.45 -0.72
N VAL A 35 0.99 4.20 -0.20
CA VAL A 35 1.21 5.17 0.88
C VAL A 35 0.16 4.96 1.95
N GLY A 36 0.54 5.13 3.20
CA GLY A 36 -0.39 4.91 4.31
C GLY A 36 0.05 5.58 5.60
N VAL A 37 -0.84 5.47 6.58
CA VAL A 37 -0.60 5.93 7.94
C VAL A 37 -1.28 4.95 8.90
N ARG A 38 -0.55 4.58 9.94
CA ARG A 38 -1.08 3.87 11.10
C ARG A 38 -1.28 4.84 12.24
N ALA A 39 -2.37 4.69 12.98
CA ALA A 39 -2.63 5.36 14.23
C ALA A 39 -2.74 4.32 15.35
N ASP A 40 -1.91 4.47 16.37
CA ASP A 40 -1.89 3.61 17.55
C ASP A 40 -2.24 4.44 18.79
N TYR A 41 -3.31 4.08 19.49
CA TYR A 41 -3.72 4.70 20.75
C TYR A 41 -3.64 3.69 21.90
N MET A 42 -2.75 3.98 22.85
CA MET A 42 -2.52 3.18 24.07
C MET A 42 -2.20 1.68 23.84
N ASN A 43 -1.81 1.28 22.62
CA ASN A 43 -1.68 -0.13 22.20
C ASN A 43 -2.97 -0.95 22.34
N ILE A 44 -4.11 -0.28 22.54
CA ILE A 44 -5.44 -0.90 22.65
C ILE A 44 -6.19 -0.72 21.34
N TYR A 45 -6.14 0.48 20.77
CA TYR A 45 -6.83 0.81 19.52
C TYR A 45 -5.79 1.09 18.45
N GLN A 46 -5.86 0.33 17.36
CA GLN A 46 -5.03 0.56 16.19
C GLN A 46 -5.92 0.74 14.97
N ALA A 47 -5.59 1.73 14.13
CA ALA A 47 -6.22 1.99 12.85
C ALA A 47 -5.15 2.11 11.77
N ASP A 48 -5.36 1.49 10.61
CA ASP A 48 -4.48 1.61 9.46
C ASP A 48 -5.28 2.08 8.26
N LEU A 49 -4.80 3.14 7.59
CA LEU A 49 -5.33 3.63 6.32
C LEU A 49 -4.19 3.61 5.29
N SER A 50 -4.44 3.02 4.14
CA SER A 50 -3.49 3.04 3.02
C SER A 50 -4.20 3.16 1.67
N TYR A 51 -3.50 3.73 0.70
CA TYR A 51 -3.89 3.83 -0.68
C TYR A 51 -2.79 3.27 -1.56
N THR A 52 -3.16 2.41 -2.50
CA THR A 52 -2.24 1.83 -3.48
C THR A 52 -2.69 2.19 -4.87
N THR A 53 -1.75 2.67 -5.68
CA THR A 53 -1.94 2.96 -7.09
C THR A 53 -0.98 2.15 -7.95
N PHE A 54 -1.47 1.66 -9.08
CA PHE A 54 -0.70 0.94 -10.08
C PHE A 54 -0.62 1.77 -11.36
N PHE A 55 0.52 1.78 -12.02
CA PHE A 55 0.71 2.60 -13.20
C PHE A 55 1.74 1.98 -14.14
N ASN A 56 1.64 2.36 -15.42
CA ASN A 56 2.56 1.98 -16.47
C ASN A 56 2.49 0.49 -16.86
N ALA A 57 3.26 0.15 -17.89
CA ALA A 57 3.40 -1.17 -18.55
C ALA A 57 2.21 -1.66 -19.38
N ASP A 58 2.51 -2.08 -20.62
CA ASP A 58 1.52 -2.46 -21.63
C ASP A 58 0.64 -3.67 -21.27
N TYR A 59 1.14 -4.57 -20.42
CA TYR A 59 0.44 -5.79 -20.01
C TYR A 59 -0.06 -5.76 -18.56
N ASN A 60 -0.08 -4.58 -17.94
CA ASN A 60 -0.45 -4.43 -16.55
C ASN A 60 -1.98 -4.41 -16.36
N VAL A 61 -2.56 -5.58 -16.07
CA VAL A 61 -3.99 -5.72 -15.74
C VAL A 61 -4.42 -5.06 -14.43
N LEU A 62 -3.48 -4.51 -13.66
CA LEU A 62 -3.74 -3.79 -12.42
C LEU A 62 -3.71 -2.27 -12.59
N GLU A 63 -3.28 -1.73 -13.73
CA GLU A 63 -3.06 -0.29 -13.95
C GLU A 63 -4.28 0.59 -13.60
N ASP A 64 -5.50 0.08 -13.75
CA ASP A 64 -6.74 0.77 -13.41
C ASP A 64 -7.37 0.30 -12.09
N ARG A 65 -6.67 -0.55 -11.32
CA ARG A 65 -7.18 -1.24 -10.13
C ARG A 65 -6.61 -0.70 -8.83
N ASP A 66 -6.56 0.61 -8.73
CA ASP A 66 -6.23 1.30 -7.49
C ASP A 66 -7.23 0.97 -6.38
N PHE A 67 -6.75 0.95 -5.14
CA PHE A 67 -7.61 0.67 -3.99
C PHE A 67 -7.17 1.39 -2.72
N ILE A 68 -8.14 1.60 -1.84
CA ILE A 68 -7.95 2.06 -0.47
C ILE A 68 -8.18 0.87 0.47
N SER A 69 -7.31 0.71 1.46
CA SER A 69 -7.48 -0.24 2.54
C SER A 69 -7.61 0.50 3.87
N LEU A 70 -8.63 0.13 4.64
CA LEU A 70 -8.90 0.63 5.98
C LEU A 70 -9.08 -0.55 6.92
N SER A 71 -8.39 -0.54 8.06
CA SER A 71 -8.60 -1.51 9.13
C SER A 71 -8.62 -0.84 10.49
N PHE A 72 -9.29 -1.51 11.44
CA PHE A 72 -9.36 -1.10 12.83
C PHE A 72 -9.32 -2.34 13.71
N SER A 73 -8.53 -2.31 14.78
CA SER A 73 -8.39 -3.40 15.73
C SER A 73 -8.45 -2.90 17.18
N VAL A 74 -8.92 -3.79 18.06
CA VAL A 74 -8.99 -3.57 19.51
C VAL A 74 -8.36 -4.76 20.22
N ALA A 75 -7.42 -4.51 21.13
CA ALA A 75 -6.80 -5.52 21.98
C ALA A 75 -7.43 -5.49 23.39
N PHE A 76 -7.67 -6.67 23.98
CA PHE A 76 -8.26 -6.89 25.31
C PHE A 76 -7.41 -7.84 26.15
#